data_AF-A0A1X6N714-F1
#
_entry.id   AF-A0A1X6N714-F1
#
_cell.length_a   1.000
_cell.length_b   1.000
_cell.length_c   1.000
_cell.angle_alpha   90.00
_cell.angle_beta   90.00
_cell.angle_gamma   90.00
#
_symmetry.space_group_name_H-M   'P 1'
#
loop_
_entity.id
_entity.type
_entity.pdbx_description
1 polymer ?
#
loop_
_entity_poly.entity_id
_entity_poly.type
_entity_poly.pdbx_seq_one_letter_code
_entity_poly.pdbx_strand_id
1 'polypeptide(L)' 'GVRPLTRRAFIARLTSAARAAGIDPIQGHGIRVGGTLEYLLRGVPLDVVKSKGRWAGDSFSIYLRKHAQVMAPYMQAVPD' A
#
# COMPACT_ATOMS: atom_id res chain seq x y z
N GLY A 1 13.88 27.22 -0.17
CA GLY A 1 13.05 26.12 -0.72
C GLY A 1 13.21 24.87 0.15
N VAL A 2 12.19 24.03 0.24
CA VAL A 2 12.26 22.77 1.02
C VAL A 2 13.06 21.73 0.24
N ARG A 3 14.02 21.08 0.89
CA ARG A 3 14.80 19.98 0.31
C ARG A 3 14.11 18.65 0.64
N PRO A 4 13.69 17.84 -0.36
CA PRO A 4 13.12 16.52 -0.10
C PRO A 4 14.08 15.60 0.64
N LEU A 5 13.55 14.72 1.49
CA LEU A 5 14.34 13.68 2.14
C LEU A 5 14.90 12.69 1.12
N THR A 6 16.10 12.18 1.40
CA THR A 6 16.63 11.03 0.66
C THR A 6 15.90 9.76 1.07
N ARG A 7 15.84 8.77 0.16
CA ARG A 7 15.35 7.42 0.48
C ARG A 7 16.02 6.84 1.73
N ARG A 8 17.35 7.01 1.86
CA ARG A 8 18.12 6.50 3.00
C ARG A 8 17.64 7.11 4.32
N ALA A 9 17.49 8.43 4.37
CA ALA A 9 17.05 9.13 5.58
C ALA A 9 15.62 8.73 5.98
N PHE A 10 14.72 8.63 4.99
CA PHE A 10 13.35 8.20 5.23
C PHE A 10 13.26 6.77 5.79
N ILE A 11 13.94 5.81 5.16
CA ILE A 11 13.93 4.42 5.61
C ILE A 11 14.60 4.28 6.98
N ALA A 12 15.70 4.98 7.24
CA ALA A 12 16.35 4.95 8.56
C ALA A 12 15.39 5.42 9.67
N ARG A 13 14.60 6.48 9.41
CA ARG A 13 13.63 6.99 10.37
C ARG A 13 12.51 5.99 10.67
N LEU A 14 12.02 5.28 9.64
CA LEU A 14 11.00 4.24 9.81
C LEU A 14 11.55 3.02 10.53
N THR A 15 12.75 2.57 10.19
CA THR A 15 13.43 1.45 10.87
C THR A 15 13.60 1.72 12.36
N SER A 16 14.01 2.94 12.72
CA SER A 16 14.12 3.33 14.13
C SER A 16 12.78 3.29 14.85
N ALA A 17 11.70 3.78 14.23
CA ALA A 17 10.36 3.72 14.81
C ALA A 17 9.85 2.28 14.97
N ALA A 18 10.05 1.44 13.95
CA ALA A 18 9.65 0.03 13.98
C ALA A 18 10.35 -0.73 15.12
N ARG A 19 11.67 -0.56 15.26
CA ARG A 19 12.45 -1.19 16.35
C ARG A 19 11.99 -0.72 17.73
N ALA A 20 11.72 0.58 17.89
CA ALA A 20 11.20 1.11 19.15
C ALA A 20 9.81 0.53 19.52
N ALA A 21 9.03 0.12 18.51
CA ALA A 21 7.75 -0.54 18.69
C ALA A 21 7.84 -2.09 18.76
N GLY A 22 9.04 -2.68 18.73
CA GLY A 22 9.22 -4.14 18.70
C GLY A 22 8.78 -4.80 17.38
N ILE A 23 8.72 -4.03 16.29
CA ILE A 23 8.31 -4.50 14.97
C ILE A 23 9.54 -4.65 14.08
N ASP A 24 9.58 -5.73 13.29
CA ASP A 24 10.62 -5.93 12.30
C ASP A 24 10.57 -4.83 11.22
N PRO A 25 11.71 -4.18 10.92
CA PRO A 25 11.76 -3.14 9.90
C PRO A 25 11.36 -3.65 8.51
N ILE A 26 10.46 -2.91 7.85
CA ILE A 26 9.96 -3.25 6.52
C ILE A 26 10.72 -2.45 5.46
N GLN A 27 11.02 -3.09 4.33
CA GLN A 27 11.64 -2.43 3.18
C GLN A 27 10.68 -1.44 2.50
N GLY A 28 11.25 -0.46 1.78
CA GLY A 28 10.48 0.58 1.09
C GLY A 28 9.37 0.05 0.17
N HIS A 29 9.62 -1.04 -0.57
CA HIS A 29 8.60 -1.65 -1.42
C HIS A 29 7.48 -2.29 -0.58
N GLY A 30 7.83 -2.97 0.53
CA GLY A 30 6.85 -3.55 1.45
C GLY A 30 5.92 -2.50 2.08
N ILE A 31 6.42 -1.29 2.35
CA ILE A 31 5.60 -0.17 2.82
C ILE A 31 4.54 0.23 1.78
N ARG A 32 4.90 0.25 0.49
CA ARG A 32 3.93 0.51 -0.59
C ARG A 32 2.87 -0.59 -0.66
N VAL A 33 3.27 -1.87 -0.60
CA VAL A 33 2.32 -3.00 -0.59
C VAL A 33 1.37 -2.92 0.60
N GLY A 34 1.90 -2.66 1.80
CA GLY A 34 1.10 -2.49 3.02
C GLY A 34 0.12 -1.32 2.92
N GLY A 35 0.57 -0.15 2.46
CA GLY A 35 -0.29 1.01 2.29
C GLY A 35 -1.41 0.80 1.25
N THR A 36 -1.12 0.13 0.14
CA THR A 36 -2.12 -0.29 -0.85
C THR A 36 -3.18 -1.18 -0.21
N LEU A 37 -2.73 -2.24 0.46
CA LEU A 37 -3.61 -3.21 1.11
C LEU A 37 -4.49 -2.53 2.16
N GLU A 38 -3.92 -1.63 2.95
CA GLU A 38 -4.63 -0.91 4.01
C GLU A 38 -5.75 -0.01 3.47
N TYR A 39 -5.56 0.64 2.32
CA TYR A 39 -6.64 1.39 1.67
C TYR A 39 -7.75 0.46 1.16
N LEU A 40 -7.39 -0.66 0.53
CA LEU A 40 -8.36 -1.62 0.01
C LEU A 40 -9.19 -2.26 1.12
N LEU A 41 -8.55 -2.62 2.25
CA LEU A 41 -9.26 -3.16 3.42
C LEU A 41 -10.19 -2.14 4.09
N ARG A 42 -9.97 -0.84 3.88
CA ARG A 42 -10.90 0.23 4.27
C ARG A 42 -11.98 0.51 3.22
N GLY A 43 -12.10 -0.31 2.18
CA GLY A 43 -13.12 -0.18 1.14
C GLY A 43 -12.84 0.92 0.12
N VAL A 44 -11.61 1.46 0.06
CA VAL A 44 -11.27 2.42 -1.01
C VAL A 44 -11.26 1.66 -2.36
N PRO A 45 -11.97 2.17 -3.39
CA PRO A 45 -12.06 1.49 -4.67
C PRO A 45 -10.71 1.22 -5.35
N LEU A 46 -10.60 0.09 -6.06
CA LEU A 46 -9.38 -0.33 -6.77
C LEU A 46 -8.84 0.72 -7.73
N ASP A 47 -9.71 1.38 -8.48
CA ASP A 47 -9.37 2.46 -9.42
C ASP A 47 -8.87 3.72 -8.69
N VAL A 48 -9.46 4.07 -7.55
CA VAL A 48 -9.00 5.18 -6.71
C VAL A 48 -7.61 4.89 -6.13
N VAL A 49 -7.38 3.68 -5.62
CA VAL A 49 -6.05 3.26 -5.14
C VAL A 49 -5.07 3.25 -6.30
N LYS A 50 -5.45 2.72 -7.48
CA LYS A 50 -4.63 2.73 -8.71
C LYS A 50 -4.20 4.15 -9.10
N SER A 51 -5.14 5.09 -9.14
CA SER A 51 -4.89 6.51 -9.42
C SER A 51 -3.94 7.13 -8.39
N LYS A 52 -4.20 6.89 -7.10
CA LYS A 52 -3.37 7.40 -6.00
C LYS A 52 -1.92 6.94 -6.08
N GLY A 53 -1.69 5.67 -6.45
CA GLY A 53 -0.35 5.10 -6.61
C GLY A 53 0.29 5.34 -7.97
N ARG A 54 -0.40 6.04 -8.88
CA ARG A 54 0.05 6.40 -10.24
C ARG A 54 0.48 5.19 -11.06
N TRP A 55 -0.23 4.07 -10.91
CA TRP A 55 0.06 2.87 -11.69
C TRP A 55 -0.52 3.00 -13.10
N ALA A 56 0.28 2.64 -14.10
CA ALA A 56 -0.17 2.44 -15.46
C ALA A 56 -0.53 0.95 -15.66
N GLY A 57 -1.67 0.70 -16.31
CA GLY A 57 -2.16 -0.65 -16.62
C GLY A 57 -2.28 -1.56 -15.40
N ASP A 58 -1.80 -2.80 -15.55
CA ASP A 58 -1.96 -3.87 -14.56
C ASP A 58 -0.74 -4.07 -13.64
N SER A 59 0.25 -3.18 -13.70
CA SER A 59 1.41 -3.18 -12.79
C SER A 59 1.02 -3.08 -11.32
N PHE A 60 -0.20 -2.62 -11.02
CA PHE A 60 -0.79 -2.62 -9.69
C PHE A 60 -1.01 -4.01 -9.10
N SER A 61 -1.28 -5.03 -9.93
CA SER A 61 -1.64 -6.38 -9.48
C SER A 61 -0.62 -7.01 -8.52
N ILE A 62 0.68 -6.73 -8.72
CA ILE A 62 1.75 -7.26 -7.85
C ILE A 62 1.68 -6.75 -6.41
N TYR A 63 0.95 -5.65 -6.17
CA TYR A 63 0.73 -5.05 -4.85
C TYR A 63 -0.51 -5.60 -4.14
N LEU A 64 -1.34 -6.41 -4.83
CA LEU A 64 -2.52 -7.03 -4.22
C LEU A 64 -2.11 -8.16 -3.27
N ARG A 65 -2.74 -8.16 -2.09
CA ARG A 65 -2.61 -9.18 -1.04
C ARG A 65 -4.00 -9.40 -0.45
N LYS A 66 -4.19 -10.51 0.30
CA LYS A 66 -5.49 -10.88 0.88
C LYS A 66 -6.62 -10.88 -0.17
N HIS A 67 -6.38 -11.50 -1.33
CA HIS A 67 -7.24 -11.45 -2.52
C HIS A 67 -8.71 -11.68 -2.21
N ALA A 68 -9.08 -12.70 -1.42
CA ALA A 68 -10.47 -12.96 -1.07
C ALA A 68 -11.15 -11.77 -0.37
N GLN A 69 -10.47 -11.14 0.59
CA GLN A 69 -11.00 -9.98 1.34
C GLN A 69 -11.11 -8.73 0.46
N VAL A 70 -10.13 -8.53 -0.42
CA VAL A 70 -10.13 -7.41 -1.37
C VAL A 70 -11.19 -7.59 -2.45
N MET A 71 -11.39 -8.80 -2.95
CA MET A 71 -12.27 -9.08 -4.09
C MET A 71 -13.73 -9.31 -3.69
N ALA A 72 -14.02 -9.78 -2.47
CA ALA A 72 -15.37 -10.09 -2.04
C ALA A 72 -16.39 -8.94 -2.25
N PRO A 73 -16.08 -7.66 -1.93
CA PRO A 73 -17.01 -6.56 -2.20
C PRO A 73 -17.32 -6.37 -3.68
N TYR A 74 -16.38 -6.66 -4.57
CA TYR A 74 -16.55 -6.52 -6.03
C TYR A 74 -17.31 -7.70 -6.64
N MET A 75 -17.21 -8.89 -6.05
CA MET A 75 -17.93 -10.08 -6.51
C MET A 75 -19.40 -10.07 -6.08
N GLN A 76 -19.73 -9.36 -4.99
CA GLN A 76 -21.10 -9.23 -4.48
C GLN A 76 -21.85 -8.02 -5.05
N ALA A 77 -21.15 -7.05 -5.64
CA ALA A 77 -21.74 -5.83 -6.18
C ALA A 77 -22.31 -5.97 -7.61
N VAL A 78 -22.59 -7.20 -8.08
CA VAL A 78 -23.33 -7.43 -9.33
C VAL A 78 -24.74 -7.94 -9.00
N PRO A 79 -25.71 -7.05 -8.73
CA PRO A 79 -27.09 -7.32 -9.11
C PRO A 79 -27.23 -7.11 -10.62
N ASP A 80 -27.92 -8.03 -11.29
CA ASP A 80 -28.40 -7.86 -12.67
C ASP A 80 -29.15 -6.52 -12.87
#